data_AF-A0A6C0JXK0-F1
#
_entry.id   AF-A0A6C0JXK0-F1
#
_cell.length_a   1.000
_cell.length_b   1.000
_cell.length_c   1.000
_cell.angle_alpha   90.00
_cell.angle_beta   90.00
_cell.angle_gamma   90.00
#
_symmetry.space_group_name_H-M   'P 1'
#
loop_
_entity.id
_entity.type
_entity.pdbx_description
1 polymer ?
#
loop_
_entity_poly.entity_id
_entity_poly.type
_entity_poly.pdbx_seq_one_letter_code
_entity_poly.pdbx_strand_id
1 'polypeptide(L)'
;MIIDDNSNYDFVTNKPVTNTVLIQSEYKGRGELLTYYYFLHHKLFDTAVILHDSVFINRPIDFKVDTYKMLWDFTHHADQLKDETRMIHVFQDKTLYNFYKQKHKWKGCFGGMSIITHDYLTYINNKYDISKLLKFVLNRYNRMSFERVIGCLLQYMDSPNANTQIIKFMFQTNGKSTALLGDIHKYCPWGISFQNKYKYSHLPIIKVWTGR
;
A
#
# COMPACT_ATOMS: atom_id res chain seq x y z
N MET A 1 -1.03 -5.15 14.35
CA MET A 1 -0.84 -3.70 14.57
C MET A 1 -2.05 -2.99 13.99
N ILE A 2 -2.68 -2.11 14.76
CA ILE A 2 -3.77 -1.22 14.30
C ILE A 2 -3.24 0.22 14.44
N ILE A 3 -3.37 1.01 13.38
CA ILE A 3 -3.01 2.43 13.40
C ILE A 3 -4.31 3.23 13.40
N ASP A 4 -4.54 3.95 14.49
CA ASP A 4 -5.66 4.88 14.59
C ASP A 4 -5.27 6.23 14.00
N ASP A 5 -5.79 6.51 12.80
CA ASP A 5 -5.58 7.74 12.04
C ASP A 5 -6.67 8.80 12.32
N ASN A 6 -7.04 8.97 13.60
CA ASN A 6 -8.04 9.93 14.08
C ASN A 6 -9.50 9.44 13.99
N SER A 7 -9.77 8.27 14.57
CA SER A 7 -11.12 7.71 14.74
C SER A 7 -12.01 8.61 15.61
N ASN A 8 -13.32 8.59 15.36
CA ASN A 8 -14.30 9.12 16.30
C ASN A 8 -14.61 8.06 17.37
N TYR A 9 -14.22 8.36 18.60
CA TYR A 9 -14.33 7.45 19.75
C TYR A 9 -15.77 7.18 20.21
N ASP A 10 -16.74 7.98 19.78
CA ASP A 10 -18.16 7.71 20.02
C ASP A 10 -18.63 6.38 19.39
N PHE A 11 -17.95 5.94 18.33
CA PHE A 11 -18.24 4.67 17.64
C PHE A 11 -17.28 3.54 18.03
N VAL A 12 -16.24 3.83 18.81
CA VAL A 12 -15.24 2.84 19.20
C VAL A 12 -15.78 2.01 20.36
N THR A 13 -15.79 0.69 20.19
CA THR A 13 -16.24 -0.24 21.23
C THR A 13 -15.04 -0.84 21.96
N ASN A 14 -15.17 -1.06 23.27
CA ASN A 14 -14.13 -1.68 24.09
C ASN A 14 -14.16 -3.22 23.95
N LYS A 15 -13.89 -3.71 22.73
CA LYS A 15 -13.77 -5.14 22.48
C LYS A 15 -12.36 -5.60 22.83
N PRO A 16 -12.21 -6.70 23.61
CA PRO A 16 -10.89 -7.24 23.90
C PRO A 16 -10.24 -7.71 22.60
N VAL A 17 -8.99 -7.27 22.38
CA VAL A 17 -8.15 -7.67 21.26
C VAL A 17 -6.93 -8.40 21.79
N THR A 18 -6.54 -9.48 21.12
CA THR A 18 -5.34 -10.26 21.44
C THR A 18 -4.25 -10.01 20.42
N ASN A 19 -2.98 -10.14 20.80
CA ASN A 19 -1.83 -9.98 19.89
C ASN A 19 -1.89 -8.68 19.06
N THR A 20 -2.40 -7.62 19.68
CA THR A 20 -2.72 -6.36 19.01
C THR A 20 -1.97 -5.22 19.68
N VAL A 21 -1.09 -4.60 18.92
CA VAL A 21 -0.51 -3.29 19.25
C VAL A 21 -1.36 -2.23 18.57
N LEU A 22 -1.88 -1.29 19.36
CA LEU A 22 -2.60 -0.11 18.90
C LEU A 22 -1.64 1.09 18.89
N ILE A 23 -1.52 1.76 17.76
CA ILE A 23 -0.73 2.98 17.59
C ILE A 23 -1.70 4.13 17.38
N GLN A 24 -1.64 5.12 18.27
CA GLN A 24 -2.32 6.40 18.09
C GLN A 24 -1.46 7.29 17.21
N SER A 25 -1.95 7.63 16.02
CA SER A 25 -1.10 8.36 15.08
C SER A 25 -0.87 9.80 15.53
N GLU A 26 0.39 10.23 15.57
CA GLU A 26 0.75 11.65 15.72
C GLU A 26 0.48 12.46 14.43
N TYR A 27 0.43 11.79 13.28
CA TYR A 27 0.15 12.39 11.97
C TYR A 27 -1.28 12.07 11.51
N LYS A 28 -2.25 12.83 12.01
CA LYS A 28 -3.68 12.62 11.73
C LYS A 28 -4.05 12.85 10.25
N GLY A 29 -4.88 12.00 9.66
CA GLY A 29 -5.37 12.11 8.28
C GLY A 29 -4.39 11.67 7.20
N ARG A 30 -3.29 10.98 7.54
CA ARG A 30 -2.27 10.51 6.58
C ARG A 30 -2.61 9.15 5.97
N GLY A 31 -3.58 8.44 6.55
CA GLY A 31 -4.15 7.19 6.06
C GLY A 31 -3.13 6.15 5.64
N GLU A 32 -3.20 5.75 4.37
CA GLU A 32 -2.45 4.65 3.75
C GLU A 32 -0.93 4.80 3.98
N LEU A 33 -0.39 6.02 3.96
CA LEU A 33 1.02 6.30 4.22
C LEU A 33 1.48 5.82 5.61
N LEU A 34 0.61 5.92 6.62
CA LEU A 34 0.98 5.62 8.00
C LEU A 34 1.37 4.18 8.22
N THR A 35 0.80 3.26 7.44
CA THR A 35 1.11 1.83 7.54
C THR A 35 2.59 1.58 7.23
N TYR A 36 3.11 2.20 6.18
CA TYR A 36 4.53 2.16 5.83
C TYR A 36 5.39 2.89 6.84
N TYR A 37 4.96 4.07 7.28
CA TYR A 37 5.70 4.88 8.26
C TYR A 37 5.88 4.14 9.60
N TYR A 38 4.80 3.69 10.24
CA TYR A 38 4.90 3.01 11.52
C TYR A 38 5.51 1.62 11.42
N PHE A 39 5.34 0.93 10.28
CA PHE A 39 6.02 -0.35 10.09
C PHE A 39 7.56 -0.18 10.10
N LEU A 40 8.07 0.89 9.45
CA LEU A 40 9.49 1.24 9.49
C LEU A 40 9.99 1.49 10.92
N HIS A 41 9.24 2.25 11.72
CA HIS A 41 9.70 2.74 13.03
C HIS A 41 9.57 1.73 14.16
N HIS A 42 8.62 0.78 14.08
CA HIS A 42 8.36 -0.15 15.18
C HIS A 42 8.93 -1.56 14.98
N LYS A 43 9.15 -2.02 13.74
CA LYS A 43 9.62 -3.38 13.38
C LYS A 43 9.05 -4.49 14.29
N LEU A 44 7.73 -4.58 14.41
CA LEU A 44 7.06 -5.58 15.26
C LEU A 44 7.06 -7.00 14.67
N PHE A 45 7.37 -7.12 13.37
CA PHE A 45 7.36 -8.35 12.59
C PHE A 45 8.19 -8.14 11.32
N ASP A 46 8.62 -9.22 10.67
CA ASP A 46 9.47 -9.13 9.47
C ASP A 46 8.68 -8.86 8.20
N THR A 47 7.41 -9.25 8.14
CA THR A 47 6.54 -9.06 6.97
C THR A 47 5.20 -8.48 7.40
N ALA A 48 4.81 -7.38 6.78
CA ALA A 48 3.50 -6.76 6.95
C ALA A 48 2.53 -7.26 5.88
N VAL A 49 1.28 -7.52 6.26
CA VAL A 49 0.13 -7.51 5.35
C VAL A 49 -0.69 -6.27 5.66
N ILE A 50 -0.62 -5.27 4.79
CA ILE A 50 -1.27 -3.97 4.94
C ILE A 50 -2.68 -4.03 4.36
N LEU A 51 -3.69 -3.77 5.19
CA LEU A 51 -5.10 -3.88 4.84
C LEU A 51 -5.88 -2.65 5.29
N HIS A 52 -6.93 -2.32 4.53
CA HIS A 52 -7.96 -1.39 5.00
C HIS A 52 -8.94 -2.10 5.93
N ASP A 53 -9.54 -1.33 6.82
CA ASP A 53 -10.66 -1.70 7.70
C ASP A 53 -11.90 -2.31 7.00
N SER A 54 -12.07 -2.11 5.69
CA SER A 54 -13.17 -2.71 4.91
C SER A 54 -12.76 -3.88 4.02
N VAL A 55 -11.65 -4.54 4.35
CA VAL A 55 -11.20 -5.76 3.68
C VAL A 55 -11.53 -6.97 4.52
N PHE A 56 -12.07 -8.01 3.89
CA PHE A 56 -12.39 -9.29 4.54
C PHE A 56 -11.61 -10.41 3.86
N ILE A 57 -11.00 -11.28 4.66
CA ILE A 57 -10.32 -12.48 4.21
C ILE A 57 -11.27 -13.65 4.46
N ASN A 58 -11.68 -14.32 3.38
CA ASN A 58 -12.65 -15.43 3.42
C ASN A 58 -11.98 -16.80 3.40
N ARG A 59 -10.70 -16.89 3.01
CA ARG A 59 -9.94 -18.15 2.86
C ARG A 59 -8.48 -17.95 3.28
N PRO A 60 -7.75 -19.02 3.65
CA PRO A 60 -6.31 -18.95 3.86
C PRO A 60 -5.56 -18.45 2.62
N ILE A 61 -4.50 -17.67 2.83
CA ILE A 61 -3.70 -17.07 1.76
C ILE A 61 -2.24 -17.19 2.13
N ASP A 62 -1.43 -17.61 1.15
CA ASP A 62 0.03 -17.56 1.28
C ASP A 62 0.52 -16.12 1.07
N PHE A 63 0.92 -15.48 2.16
CA PHE A 63 1.47 -14.14 2.17
C PHE A 63 3.02 -14.12 2.11
N LYS A 64 3.66 -15.23 1.74
CA LYS A 64 5.12 -15.25 1.62
C LYS A 64 5.60 -14.38 0.46
N VAL A 65 6.50 -13.45 0.77
CA VAL A 65 7.21 -12.60 -0.19
C VAL A 65 8.64 -12.36 0.30
N ASP A 66 9.58 -12.18 -0.64
CA ASP A 66 10.96 -11.80 -0.31
C ASP A 66 11.13 -10.27 -0.28
N THR A 67 10.34 -9.56 -1.09
CA THR A 67 10.31 -8.08 -1.15
C THR A 67 8.92 -7.56 -0.81
N TYR A 68 8.06 -7.45 -1.81
CA TYR A 68 6.68 -7.02 -1.67
C TYR A 68 5.79 -7.69 -2.72
N LYS A 69 4.50 -7.53 -2.52
CA LYS A 69 3.46 -7.75 -3.51
C LYS A 69 2.28 -6.85 -3.18
N MET A 70 1.82 -6.05 -4.15
CA MET A 70 0.59 -5.28 -3.97
C MET A 70 -0.58 -6.25 -3.79
N LEU A 71 -1.56 -5.90 -2.98
CA LEU A 71 -2.74 -6.74 -2.84
C LEU A 71 -3.56 -6.70 -4.13
N TRP A 72 -3.87 -5.48 -4.56
CA TRP A 72 -4.49 -5.17 -5.84
C TRP A 72 -3.76 -4.04 -6.55
N ASP A 73 -3.77 -4.11 -7.88
CA ASP A 73 -3.33 -3.02 -8.76
C ASP A 73 -4.52 -2.30 -9.40
N PHE A 74 -4.25 -1.15 -10.02
CA PHE A 74 -5.20 -0.47 -10.89
C PHE A 74 -4.46 0.40 -11.93
N THR A 75 -5.17 0.73 -13.01
CA THR A 75 -4.65 1.50 -14.16
C THR A 75 -4.81 3.01 -13.98
N HIS A 76 -4.23 3.79 -14.91
CA HIS A 76 -4.12 5.25 -14.85
C HIS A 76 -5.38 6.05 -15.20
N HIS A 77 -6.58 5.47 -15.03
CA HIS A 77 -7.84 6.12 -15.42
C HIS A 77 -8.24 7.28 -14.49
N ALA A 78 -7.68 7.36 -13.28
CA ALA A 78 -8.03 8.35 -12.26
C ALA A 78 -6.82 9.08 -11.67
N ASP A 79 -5.74 9.21 -12.46
CA ASP A 79 -4.49 9.85 -12.03
C ASP A 79 -4.69 11.32 -11.59
N GLN A 80 -3.91 11.74 -10.61
CA GLN A 80 -3.87 13.07 -10.04
C GLN A 80 -2.51 13.72 -10.34
N LEU A 81 -2.22 13.88 -11.63
CA LEU A 81 -0.87 14.17 -12.15
C LEU A 81 -0.13 15.29 -11.41
N LYS A 82 -0.81 16.39 -11.08
CA LYS A 82 -0.18 17.54 -10.39
C LYS A 82 0.32 17.15 -8.99
N ASP A 83 -0.48 16.41 -8.22
CA ASP A 83 -0.14 16.04 -6.85
C ASP A 83 0.82 14.86 -6.79
N GLU A 84 0.61 13.85 -7.64
CA GLU A 84 1.55 12.74 -7.85
C GLU A 84 2.95 13.26 -8.21
N THR A 85 3.03 14.18 -9.18
CA THR A 85 4.29 14.78 -9.62
C THR A 85 4.95 15.57 -8.49
N ARG A 86 4.16 16.30 -7.67
CA ARG A 86 4.67 17.02 -6.50
C ARG A 86 5.29 16.07 -5.48
N MET A 87 4.63 14.95 -5.20
CA MET A 87 5.13 13.92 -4.29
C MET A 87 6.38 13.23 -4.85
N ILE A 88 6.41 12.87 -6.13
CA ILE A 88 7.60 12.24 -6.76
C ILE A 88 8.81 13.18 -6.72
N HIS A 89 8.62 14.49 -6.96
CA HIS A 89 9.72 15.45 -6.94
C HIS A 89 10.38 15.62 -5.55
N VAL A 90 9.72 15.25 -4.46
CA VAL A 90 10.32 15.33 -3.10
C VAL A 90 11.56 14.46 -2.97
N PHE A 91 11.65 13.41 -3.80
CA PHE A 91 12.75 12.47 -3.83
C PHE A 91 13.96 12.95 -4.63
N GLN A 92 13.81 14.02 -5.42
CA GLN A 92 14.88 14.63 -6.23
C GLN A 92 15.60 13.65 -7.18
N ASP A 93 14.93 12.56 -7.58
CA ASP A 93 15.47 11.53 -8.46
C ASP A 93 14.86 11.65 -9.87
N LYS A 94 15.66 12.14 -10.81
CA LYS A 94 15.26 12.29 -12.23
C LYS A 94 14.91 10.96 -12.89
N THR A 95 15.53 9.86 -12.48
CA THR A 95 15.29 8.54 -13.07
C THR A 95 13.95 7.97 -12.58
N LEU A 96 13.63 8.14 -11.29
CA LEU A 96 12.31 7.83 -10.75
C LEU A 96 11.24 8.67 -11.42
N TYR A 97 11.45 9.99 -11.59
CA TYR A 97 10.50 10.84 -12.30
C TYR A 97 10.29 10.42 -13.77
N ASN A 98 11.38 10.04 -14.46
CA ASN A 98 11.28 9.53 -15.82
C ASN A 98 10.55 8.19 -15.91
N PHE A 99 10.69 7.31 -14.91
CA PHE A 99 9.93 6.08 -14.80
C PHE A 99 8.44 6.35 -14.51
N TYR A 100 8.15 7.26 -13.58
CA TYR A 100 6.79 7.71 -13.27
C TYR A 100 6.03 8.19 -14.52
N LYS A 101 6.69 8.94 -15.42
CA LYS A 101 6.10 9.37 -16.70
C LYS A 101 5.79 8.21 -17.66
N GLN A 102 6.47 7.07 -17.52
CA GLN A 102 6.24 5.88 -18.34
C GLN A 102 5.10 5.04 -17.75
N LYS A 103 3.88 5.59 -17.78
CA LYS A 103 2.65 5.02 -17.19
C LYS A 103 2.32 3.59 -17.66
N HIS A 104 2.87 3.13 -18.77
CA HIS A 104 2.70 1.74 -19.22
C HIS A 104 3.61 0.74 -18.47
N LYS A 105 4.61 1.21 -17.71
CA LYS A 105 5.58 0.37 -16.98
C LYS A 105 5.22 0.08 -15.54
N TRP A 106 4.18 0.73 -15.02
CA TRP A 106 3.78 0.58 -13.63
C TRP A 106 2.27 0.72 -13.51
N LYS A 107 1.76 0.40 -12.32
CA LYS A 107 0.36 0.49 -11.94
C LYS A 107 0.21 1.05 -10.52
N GLY A 108 -0.95 1.62 -10.19
CA GLY A 108 -1.23 2.07 -8.84
C GLY A 108 -1.40 0.91 -7.86
N CYS A 109 -1.09 1.14 -6.57
CA CYS A 109 -1.30 0.20 -5.48
C CYS A 109 -2.60 0.55 -4.76
N PHE A 110 -3.68 -0.19 -5.01
CA PHE A 110 -5.01 0.18 -4.51
C PHE A 110 -5.03 0.21 -2.98
N GLY A 111 -5.37 1.37 -2.40
CA GLY A 111 -5.32 1.63 -0.97
C GLY A 111 -3.92 1.54 -0.34
N GLY A 112 -2.85 1.56 -1.14
CA GLY A 112 -1.52 1.28 -0.65
C GLY A 112 -1.41 -0.10 0.03
N MET A 113 -2.35 -1.02 -0.23
CA MET A 113 -2.41 -2.33 0.40
C MET A 113 -1.39 -3.25 -0.25
N SER A 114 -0.47 -3.76 0.55
CA SER A 114 0.60 -4.63 0.09
C SER A 114 1.00 -5.63 1.16
N ILE A 115 1.64 -6.70 0.70
CA ILE A 115 2.46 -7.57 1.52
C ILE A 115 3.88 -7.06 1.34
N ILE A 116 4.63 -6.77 2.40
CA ILE A 116 5.96 -6.18 2.27
C ILE A 116 6.86 -6.57 3.43
N THR A 117 8.11 -6.93 3.14
CA THR A 117 9.12 -7.20 4.16
C THR A 117 9.67 -5.90 4.73
N HIS A 118 9.98 -5.89 6.02
CA HIS A 118 10.57 -4.75 6.72
C HIS A 118 11.92 -4.38 6.10
N ASP A 119 12.74 -5.37 5.76
CA ASP A 119 14.07 -5.15 5.19
C ASP A 119 13.98 -4.49 3.79
N TYR A 120 13.05 -4.92 2.94
CA TYR A 120 12.85 -4.28 1.64
C TYR A 120 12.29 -2.86 1.79
N LEU A 121 11.31 -2.64 2.67
CA LEU A 121 10.80 -1.30 2.95
C LEU A 121 11.89 -0.38 3.51
N THR A 122 12.75 -0.89 4.40
CA THR A 122 13.89 -0.17 4.95
C THR A 122 14.89 0.20 3.85
N TYR A 123 15.19 -0.72 2.94
CA TYR A 123 16.04 -0.44 1.78
C TYR A 123 15.49 0.70 0.91
N ILE A 124 14.18 0.70 0.62
CA ILE A 124 13.53 1.81 -0.10
C ILE A 124 13.61 3.10 0.71
N ASN A 125 13.33 3.04 2.02
CA ASN A 125 13.35 4.20 2.89
C ASN A 125 14.75 4.81 3.03
N ASN A 126 15.80 4.00 3.06
CA ASN A 126 17.18 4.51 3.09
C ASN A 126 17.53 5.30 1.82
N LYS A 127 16.92 4.96 0.68
CA LYS A 127 17.13 5.68 -0.58
C LYS A 127 16.26 6.93 -0.70
N TYR A 128 14.99 6.84 -0.32
CA TYR A 128 14.00 7.87 -0.64
C TYR A 128 13.48 8.66 0.55
N ASP A 129 13.57 8.08 1.75
CA ASP A 129 12.98 8.61 2.98
C ASP A 129 11.49 8.92 2.80
N ILE A 130 10.66 7.88 3.03
CA ILE A 130 9.20 7.95 2.85
C ILE A 130 8.56 8.97 3.80
N SER A 131 9.22 9.32 4.91
CA SER A 131 8.71 10.34 5.84
C SER A 131 8.53 11.71 5.19
N LYS A 132 9.28 12.01 4.11
CA LYS A 132 9.12 13.24 3.32
C LYS A 132 7.70 13.43 2.80
N LEU A 133 6.95 12.34 2.59
CA LEU A 133 5.57 12.37 2.09
C LEU A 133 4.55 12.81 3.16
N LEU A 134 4.90 12.82 4.45
CA LEU A 134 4.00 13.23 5.54
C LEU A 134 3.48 14.67 5.41
N LYS A 135 4.26 15.54 4.74
CA LYS A 135 3.90 16.94 4.44
C LYS A 135 2.96 17.08 3.24
N PHE A 136 2.80 16.03 2.45
CA PHE A 136 2.03 16.04 1.20
C PHE A 136 0.72 15.25 1.32
N VAL A 137 0.70 14.18 2.12
CA VAL A 137 -0.49 13.36 2.35
C VAL A 137 -1.31 13.94 3.51
N LEU A 138 -2.25 14.82 3.22
CA LEU A 138 -2.99 15.57 4.24
C LEU A 138 -4.50 15.29 4.26
N ASN A 139 -5.03 14.69 3.19
CA ASN A 139 -6.46 14.44 3.03
C ASN A 139 -6.72 13.29 2.06
N ARG A 140 -7.99 12.96 1.84
CA ARG A 140 -8.42 11.91 0.91
C ARG A 140 -7.86 12.06 -0.51
N TYR A 141 -7.83 13.27 -1.04
CA TYR A 141 -7.28 13.52 -2.37
C TYR A 141 -5.80 13.11 -2.44
N ASN A 142 -5.00 13.51 -1.46
CA ASN A 142 -3.57 13.19 -1.42
C ASN A 142 -3.31 11.72 -1.12
N ARG A 143 -4.15 11.09 -0.30
CA ARG A 143 -4.09 9.64 -0.02
C ARG A 143 -4.25 8.81 -1.30
N MET A 144 -5.19 9.20 -2.17
CA MET A 144 -5.34 8.58 -3.49
C MET A 144 -4.11 8.83 -4.38
N SER A 145 -3.44 9.99 -4.27
CA SER A 145 -2.18 10.23 -5.00
C SER A 145 -1.07 9.34 -4.46
N PHE A 146 -1.01 9.13 -3.15
CA PHE A 146 -0.04 8.25 -2.51
C PHE A 146 -0.14 6.80 -3.03
N GLU A 147 -1.34 6.28 -3.29
CA GLU A 147 -1.54 4.95 -3.91
C GLU A 147 -0.75 4.78 -5.22
N ARG A 148 -0.65 5.85 -6.02
CA ARG A 148 0.13 5.86 -7.26
C ARG A 148 1.61 6.01 -6.98
N VAL A 149 1.98 6.93 -6.08
CA VAL A 149 3.37 7.19 -5.71
C VAL A 149 4.03 5.95 -5.14
N ILE A 150 3.39 5.25 -4.20
CA ILE A 150 3.93 4.02 -3.62
C ILE A 150 3.98 2.88 -4.64
N GLY A 151 2.94 2.72 -5.47
CA GLY A 151 2.94 1.74 -6.55
C GLY A 151 4.08 1.98 -7.57
N CYS A 152 4.28 3.23 -7.97
CA CYS A 152 5.38 3.64 -8.84
C CYS A 152 6.74 3.40 -8.19
N LEU A 153 6.90 3.75 -6.91
CA LEU A 153 8.16 3.62 -6.18
C LEU A 153 8.58 2.15 -6.07
N LEU A 154 7.66 1.28 -5.65
CA LEU A 154 7.90 -0.15 -5.51
C LEU A 154 8.30 -0.80 -6.86
N GLN A 155 7.56 -0.49 -7.93
CA GLN A 155 7.84 -1.04 -9.27
C GLN A 155 9.08 -0.44 -9.93
N TYR A 156 9.40 0.82 -9.64
CA TYR A 156 10.65 1.44 -10.08
C TYR A 156 11.85 0.70 -9.47
N MET A 157 11.77 0.34 -8.18
CA MET A 157 12.84 -0.38 -7.50
C MET A 157 13.05 -1.78 -8.08
N ASP A 158 12.00 -2.45 -8.53
CA ASP A 158 12.11 -3.75 -9.21
C ASP A 158 12.50 -3.64 -10.71
N SER A 159 12.46 -2.45 -11.30
CA SER A 159 12.68 -2.26 -12.73
C SER A 159 14.12 -2.60 -13.15
N PRO A 160 14.36 -3.14 -14.38
CA PRO A 160 15.68 -3.45 -14.96
C PRO A 160 16.74 -2.33 -15.03
N ASN A 161 16.51 -1.16 -14.43
CA ASN A 161 17.35 0.01 -14.57
C ASN A 161 18.42 0.03 -13.44
N ALA A 162 19.64 -0.41 -13.73
CA ALA A 162 20.88 -0.38 -12.92
C ALA A 162 20.86 -1.01 -11.49
N ASN A 163 19.78 -0.89 -10.72
CA ASN A 163 19.64 -1.44 -9.35
C ASN A 163 19.21 -2.91 -9.33
N THR A 164 18.80 -3.47 -10.47
CA THR A 164 18.16 -4.77 -10.56
C THR A 164 19.10 -5.93 -10.24
N GLN A 165 20.39 -5.80 -10.53
CA GLN A 165 21.37 -6.84 -10.17
C GLN A 165 21.54 -6.91 -8.65
N ILE A 166 21.66 -5.75 -7.99
CA ILE A 166 21.78 -5.67 -6.53
C ILE A 166 20.50 -6.19 -5.87
N ILE A 167 19.32 -5.78 -6.34
CA ILE A 167 18.05 -6.22 -5.76
C ILE A 167 17.79 -7.71 -6.02
N LYS A 168 18.10 -8.22 -7.22
CA LYS A 168 18.01 -9.66 -7.50
C LYS A 168 19.00 -10.46 -6.66
N PHE A 169 20.20 -9.94 -6.43
CA PHE A 169 21.19 -10.58 -5.57
C PHE A 169 20.75 -10.57 -4.10
N MET A 170 20.28 -9.42 -3.59
CA MET A 170 19.87 -9.26 -2.20
C MET A 170 18.57 -10.00 -1.86
N PHE A 171 17.60 -10.05 -2.78
CA PHE A 171 16.24 -10.51 -2.49
C PHE A 171 15.75 -11.66 -3.39
N GLN A 172 16.61 -12.22 -4.26
CA GLN A 172 16.32 -13.40 -5.08
C GLN A 172 15.00 -13.32 -5.88
N THR A 173 14.63 -12.14 -6.36
CA THR A 173 13.31 -11.90 -6.96
C THR A 173 13.20 -12.46 -8.39
N ASN A 174 12.24 -13.37 -8.59
CA ASN A 174 11.96 -14.01 -9.88
C ASN A 174 10.82 -13.30 -10.65
N GLY A 175 10.94 -12.01 -10.96
CA GLY A 175 10.12 -11.31 -11.98
C GLY A 175 8.59 -11.54 -11.99
N LYS A 176 7.97 -11.89 -10.86
CA LYS A 176 6.56 -12.28 -10.77
C LYS A 176 5.63 -11.06 -10.77
N SER A 177 4.36 -11.29 -11.08
CA SER A 177 3.25 -10.32 -10.99
C SER A 177 3.38 -9.44 -9.75
N THR A 178 3.30 -8.12 -9.96
CA THR A 178 3.45 -7.09 -8.93
C THR A 178 2.24 -7.02 -7.99
N ALA A 179 1.11 -7.64 -8.36
CA ALA A 179 -0.10 -7.77 -7.55
C ALA A 179 -0.51 -9.24 -7.31
N LEU A 180 -1.02 -9.53 -6.11
CA LEU A 180 -1.51 -10.85 -5.71
C LEU A 180 -2.83 -11.21 -6.39
N LEU A 181 -3.76 -10.26 -6.44
CA LEU A 181 -5.13 -10.48 -6.91
C LEU A 181 -5.41 -9.76 -8.23
N GLY A 182 -4.42 -9.06 -8.79
CA GLY A 182 -4.53 -8.32 -10.05
C GLY A 182 -5.31 -7.01 -9.91
N ASP A 183 -5.98 -6.62 -10.99
CA ASP A 183 -6.72 -5.36 -11.08
C ASP A 183 -7.98 -5.39 -10.20
N ILE A 184 -8.07 -4.49 -9.21
CA ILE A 184 -9.20 -4.44 -8.27
C ILE A 184 -10.55 -4.33 -8.98
N HIS A 185 -10.62 -3.56 -10.07
CA HIS A 185 -11.87 -3.30 -10.79
C HIS A 185 -12.33 -4.50 -11.60
N LYS A 186 -11.43 -5.44 -11.89
CA LYS A 186 -11.75 -6.72 -12.54
C LYS A 186 -11.99 -7.83 -11.52
N TYR A 187 -11.28 -7.78 -10.40
CA TYR A 187 -11.30 -8.81 -9.37
C TYR A 187 -12.53 -8.72 -8.45
N CYS A 188 -12.83 -7.52 -7.94
CA CYS A 188 -13.89 -7.31 -6.95
C CYS A 188 -14.97 -6.37 -7.51
N PRO A 189 -16.25 -6.80 -7.57
CA PRO A 189 -17.32 -5.92 -8.00
C PRO A 189 -17.35 -4.61 -7.20
N TRP A 190 -17.52 -3.51 -7.91
CA TRP A 190 -17.66 -2.20 -7.29
C TRP A 190 -19.00 -2.08 -6.55
N GLY A 191 -19.03 -1.36 -5.43
CA GLY A 191 -20.27 -1.05 -4.71
C GLY A 191 -20.78 -2.13 -3.76
N ILE A 192 -20.04 -3.21 -3.52
CA ILE A 192 -20.36 -4.19 -2.47
C ILE A 192 -20.55 -3.48 -1.12
N SER A 193 -21.73 -3.63 -0.53
CA SER A 193 -22.05 -3.14 0.81
C SER A 193 -21.68 -4.14 1.90
N PHE A 194 -21.53 -3.66 3.14
CA PHE A 194 -21.22 -4.53 4.29
C PHE A 194 -22.25 -5.66 4.50
N GLN A 195 -23.52 -5.42 4.20
CA GLN A 195 -24.60 -6.41 4.29
C GLN A 195 -24.45 -7.51 3.22
N ASN A 196 -23.90 -7.15 2.06
CA ASN A 196 -23.77 -8.07 0.93
C ASN A 196 -22.44 -8.85 0.93
N LYS A 197 -21.53 -8.63 1.89
CA LYS A 197 -20.18 -9.23 1.89
C LYS A 197 -20.18 -10.76 1.76
N TYR A 198 -21.13 -11.45 2.39
CA TYR A 198 -21.21 -12.91 2.39
C TYR A 198 -21.55 -13.52 1.01
N LYS A 199 -22.19 -12.74 0.13
CA LYS A 199 -22.48 -13.15 -1.27
C LYS A 199 -21.19 -13.34 -2.08
N TYR A 200 -20.08 -12.78 -1.62
CA TYR A 200 -18.78 -12.83 -2.29
C TYR A 200 -17.74 -13.67 -1.53
N SER A 201 -18.19 -14.57 -0.65
CA SER A 201 -17.34 -15.51 0.10
C SER A 201 -16.54 -16.50 -0.79
N HIS A 202 -16.91 -16.60 -2.07
CA HIS A 202 -16.16 -17.37 -3.06
C HIS A 202 -14.80 -16.72 -3.42
N LEU A 203 -14.66 -15.40 -3.24
CA LEU A 203 -13.40 -14.68 -3.43
C LEU A 203 -12.53 -14.80 -2.16
N PRO A 204 -11.23 -15.14 -2.25
CA PRO A 204 -10.34 -15.24 -1.10
C PRO A 204 -10.25 -13.99 -0.24
N ILE A 205 -10.25 -12.81 -0.87
CA ILE A 205 -10.32 -11.51 -0.20
C ILE A 205 -11.39 -10.67 -0.89
N ILE A 206 -12.13 -9.85 -0.16
CA ILE A 206 -13.07 -8.88 -0.73
C ILE A 206 -12.86 -7.49 -0.17
N LYS A 207 -13.17 -6.49 -0.99
CA LYS A 207 -13.29 -5.09 -0.58
C LYS A 207 -14.77 -4.73 -0.45
N VAL A 208 -15.15 -4.25 0.72
CA VAL A 208 -16.45 -3.60 0.93
C VAL A 208 -16.26 -2.09 0.69
N TRP A 209 -17.17 -1.50 -0.11
CA TRP A 209 -17.09 -0.13 -0.58
C TRP A 209 -18.00 0.83 0.20
N THR A 210 -19.13 0.33 0.70
CA THR A 210 -20.19 1.15 1.33
C THR A 210 -20.77 0.49 2.59
N GLY A 211 -21.45 1.30 3.40
CA GLY A 211 -22.14 0.83 4.61
C GLY A 211 -21.20 0.63 5.81
N ARG A 212 -20.26 1.57 5.98
CA ARG A 212 -19.50 1.74 7.21
C ARG A 212 -20.29 2.65 8.15
#